data_AF-A0A4Q7FNK7-F1
#
_entry.id   AF-A0A4Q7FNK7-F1
#
_cell.length_a   1.000
_cell.length_b   1.000
_cell.length_c   1.000
_cell.angle_alpha   90.00
_cell.angle_beta   90.00
_cell.angle_gamma   90.00
#
_symmetry.space_group_name_H-M   'P 1'
#
loop_
_entity.id
_entity.type
_entity.pdbx_description
1 polymer ?
#
loop_
_entity_poly.entity_id
_entity_poly.type
_entity_poly.pdbx_seq_one_letter_code
_entity_poly.pdbx_strand_id
1 'polypeptide(L)'
;MERAMHGAQPDKPVALLRTSLIRAALALGVIVCGLSLRWYGFPLGLPAFVVKYGGSLLWATMVFLLAGVLLPRLTRMQIAAIAVVIAIAVEFSRLVHTPWLDAFRLTTAGALLLGRIFSLWNLVAYAVGILLGVWLDRLVAMRGLVGWAKAP
;
A
#
# COMPACT_ATOMS: atom_id res chain seq x y z
N MET A 1 -30.26 7.94 40.41
CA MET A 1 -30.72 7.64 39.04
C MET A 1 -29.76 8.27 38.03
N GLU A 2 -28.50 7.84 38.00
CA GLU A 2 -27.41 8.45 37.21
C GLU A 2 -26.90 7.47 36.13
N ARG A 3 -27.82 6.89 35.38
CA ARG A 3 -27.50 6.03 34.23
C ARG A 3 -28.36 6.46 33.05
N ALA A 4 -27.84 7.39 32.25
CA ALA A 4 -28.13 7.53 30.81
C ALA A 4 -27.61 8.86 30.28
N MET A 5 -26.31 9.11 30.39
CA MET A 5 -25.63 10.02 29.46
C MET A 5 -24.50 9.27 28.78
N HIS A 6 -24.89 8.24 28.03
CA HIS A 6 -24.09 7.72 26.93
C HIS A 6 -23.88 8.87 25.94
N GLY A 7 -22.86 9.67 26.20
CA GLY A 7 -22.30 10.58 25.21
C GLY A 7 -22.02 9.75 23.97
N ALA A 8 -22.74 10.09 22.90
CA ALA A 8 -22.37 9.65 21.57
C ALA A 8 -20.86 9.85 21.43
N GLN A 9 -20.20 8.89 20.80
CA GLN A 9 -18.74 8.83 20.63
C GLN A 9 -18.41 9.24 19.17
N PRO A 10 -18.59 10.52 18.75
CA PRO A 10 -18.32 11.00 17.41
C PRO A 10 -16.82 11.25 17.15
N ASP A 11 -15.99 11.22 18.19
CA ASP A 11 -14.54 11.42 18.15
C ASP A 11 -13.80 10.27 17.46
N LYS A 12 -14.18 9.01 17.75
CA LYS A 12 -13.56 7.82 17.13
C LYS A 12 -13.82 7.68 15.61
N PRO A 13 -15.04 7.85 15.08
CA PRO A 13 -15.29 7.70 13.64
C PRO A 13 -14.59 8.79 12.81
N VAL A 14 -14.52 10.03 13.31
CA VAL A 14 -13.84 11.14 12.61
C VAL A 14 -12.32 10.91 12.56
N ALA A 15 -11.71 10.41 13.64
CA ALA A 15 -10.29 10.08 13.66
C ALA A 15 -9.92 8.94 12.70
N LEU A 16 -10.77 7.90 12.59
CA LEU A 16 -10.59 6.80 11.65
C LEU A 16 -10.73 7.29 10.20
N LEU A 17 -11.76 8.09 9.90
CA LEU A 17 -11.97 8.66 8.57
C LEU A 17 -10.78 9.53 8.13
N ARG A 18 -10.29 10.41 9.00
CA ARG A 18 -9.10 11.24 8.73
C ARG A 18 -7.88 10.39 8.42
N THR A 19 -7.66 9.32 9.19
CA THR A 19 -6.53 8.40 8.96
C THR A 19 -6.66 7.68 7.61
N SER A 20 -7.86 7.20 7.27
CA SER A 20 -8.13 6.59 5.96
C SER A 20 -7.93 7.58 4.81
N LEU A 21 -8.37 8.84 4.94
CA LEU A 21 -8.17 9.87 3.91
C LEU A 21 -6.68 10.17 3.68
N ILE A 22 -5.87 10.26 4.73
CA ILE A 22 -4.42 10.46 4.60
C ILE A 22 -3.76 9.26 3.92
N ARG A 23 -4.13 8.03 4.32
CA ARG A 23 -3.65 6.80 3.68
C ARG A 23 -4.03 6.75 2.19
N ALA A 24 -5.25 7.16 1.83
CA ALA A 24 -5.71 7.23 0.46
C ALA A 24 -4.92 8.27 -0.36
N ALA A 25 -4.67 9.45 0.20
CA ALA A 25 -3.86 10.47 -0.45
C ALA A 25 -2.41 9.99 -0.68
N LEU A 26 -1.82 9.31 0.30
CA LEU A 26 -0.50 8.69 0.16
C LEU A 26 -0.51 7.59 -0.91
N ALA A 27 -1.55 6.75 -0.94
CA ALA A 27 -1.68 5.70 -1.95
C ALA A 27 -1.77 6.30 -3.36
N LEU A 28 -2.52 7.38 -3.54
CA LEU A 28 -2.60 8.10 -4.81
C LEU A 28 -1.24 8.67 -5.23
N GLY A 29 -0.49 9.26 -4.29
CA GLY A 29 0.87 9.73 -4.56
C GLY A 29 1.81 8.61 -5.00
N VAL A 30 1.72 7.44 -4.34
CA VAL A 30 2.50 6.24 -4.69
C VAL A 30 2.11 5.72 -6.08
N ILE A 31 0.81 5.71 -6.41
CA ILE A 31 0.32 5.32 -7.74
C ILE A 31 0.91 6.25 -8.81
N VAL A 32 0.82 7.56 -8.62
CA VAL A 32 1.39 8.54 -9.56
C VAL A 32 2.89 8.32 -9.72
N CYS A 33 3.63 8.19 -8.61
CA CYS A 33 5.08 7.91 -8.67
C CYS A 33 5.39 6.60 -9.41
N GLY A 34 4.61 5.54 -9.18
CA GLY A 34 4.78 4.24 -9.83
C GLY A 34 4.52 4.27 -11.33
N LEU A 35 3.49 5.00 -11.76
CA LEU A 35 3.19 5.25 -13.17
C LEU A 35 4.29 6.10 -13.82
N SER A 36 4.71 7.20 -13.18
CA SER A 36 5.80 8.03 -13.66
C SER A 36 7.11 7.25 -13.78
N LEU A 37 7.43 6.38 -12.82
CA LEU A 37 8.62 5.53 -12.88
C LEU A 37 8.56 4.54 -14.07
N ARG A 38 7.37 4.01 -14.39
CA ARG A 38 7.20 3.11 -15.55
C ARG A 38 7.24 3.84 -16.89
N TRP A 39 6.72 5.06 -16.98
CA TRP A 39 6.68 5.83 -18.22
C TRP A 39 7.98 6.59 -18.50
N TYR A 40 8.57 7.20 -17.47
CA TYR A 40 9.75 8.05 -17.63
C TYR A 40 11.05 7.38 -17.15
N GLY A 41 10.98 6.20 -16.52
CA GLY A 41 12.16 5.51 -16.00
C GLY A 41 13.23 5.23 -17.05
N PHE A 42 12.84 4.69 -18.20
CA PHE A 42 13.75 4.45 -19.31
C PHE A 42 14.23 5.75 -20.00
N PRO A 43 13.34 6.71 -20.33
CA PRO A 43 13.74 8.01 -20.88
C PRO A 43 14.71 8.82 -20.01
N LEU A 44 14.64 8.69 -18.68
CA LEU A 44 15.51 9.38 -17.72
C LEU A 44 16.86 8.69 -17.47
N GLY A 45 17.14 7.58 -18.15
CA GLY A 45 18.38 6.82 -17.98
C GLY A 45 18.50 6.11 -16.63
N LEU A 46 17.37 5.87 -15.93
CA LEU A 46 17.41 5.16 -14.66
C LEU A 46 17.83 3.70 -14.89
N PRO A 47 18.63 3.11 -13.99
CA PRO A 47 19.02 1.71 -14.10
C PRO A 47 17.80 0.82 -14.23
N ALA A 48 17.84 -0.16 -15.14
CA ALA A 48 16.75 -1.13 -15.32
C ALA A 48 16.35 -1.83 -14.01
N PHE A 49 17.31 -1.97 -13.07
CA PHE A 49 17.07 -2.42 -11.71
C PHE A 49 16.07 -1.52 -10.94
N VAL A 50 16.29 -0.20 -10.95
CA VAL A 50 15.43 0.77 -10.26
C VAL A 50 14.05 0.81 -10.90
N VAL A 51 13.95 0.79 -12.23
CA VAL A 51 12.66 0.80 -12.93
C VAL A 51 11.87 -0.49 -12.65
N LYS A 52 12.55 -1.64 -12.64
CA LYS A 52 11.92 -2.95 -12.39
C LYS A 52 11.51 -3.11 -10.92
N TYR A 53 12.44 -2.94 -9.98
CA TYR A 53 12.20 -3.21 -8.56
C TYR A 53 11.54 -2.04 -7.83
N GLY A 54 11.76 -0.80 -8.27
CA GLY A 54 11.06 0.38 -7.75
C GLY A 54 9.56 0.31 -8.03
N GLY A 55 9.15 -0.19 -9.19
CA GLY A 55 7.74 -0.45 -9.50
C GLY A 55 7.12 -1.47 -8.53
N SER A 56 7.83 -2.56 -8.24
CA SER A 56 7.38 -3.59 -7.28
C SER A 56 7.28 -3.02 -5.85
N LEU A 57 8.28 -2.24 -5.43
CA LEU A 57 8.31 -1.58 -4.13
C LEU A 57 7.13 -0.61 -3.96
N LEU A 58 6.88 0.25 -4.95
CA LEU A 58 5.76 1.20 -4.94
C LEU A 58 4.42 0.46 -4.97
N TRP A 59 4.30 -0.63 -5.74
CA TRP A 59 3.10 -1.45 -5.75
C TRP A 59 2.80 -2.07 -4.38
N ALA A 60 3.78 -2.64 -3.68
CA ALA A 60 3.57 -3.19 -2.34
C ALA A 60 3.22 -2.11 -1.31
N THR A 61 3.85 -0.94 -1.41
CA THR A 61 3.52 0.23 -0.58
C THR A 61 2.05 0.63 -0.79
N MET A 62 1.60 0.67 -2.05
CA MET A 62 0.21 0.96 -2.40
C MET A 62 -0.74 -0.07 -1.80
N VAL A 63 -0.45 -1.38 -1.93
CA VAL A 63 -1.29 -2.46 -1.37
C VAL A 63 -1.43 -2.31 0.15
N PHE A 64 -0.33 -2.04 0.85
CA PHE A 64 -0.37 -1.79 2.30
C PHE A 64 -1.27 -0.59 2.65
N LEU A 65 -1.12 0.54 1.94
CA LEU A 65 -1.89 1.74 2.21
C LEU A 65 -3.39 1.52 1.93
N LEU A 66 -3.74 0.87 0.81
CA LEU A 66 -5.13 0.53 0.46
C LEU A 66 -5.76 -0.43 1.48
N ALA A 67 -5.02 -1.45 1.93
CA ALA A 67 -5.50 -2.33 3.00
C ALA A 67 -5.77 -1.53 4.29
N GLY A 68 -4.92 -0.54 4.61
CA GLY A 68 -5.15 0.37 5.74
C GLY A 68 -6.31 1.36 5.55
N VAL A 69 -6.69 1.69 4.32
CA VAL A 69 -7.89 2.49 4.02
C VAL A 69 -9.15 1.66 4.24
N LEU A 70 -9.17 0.42 3.73
CA LEU A 70 -10.30 -0.50 3.79
C LEU A 70 -10.53 -1.07 5.19
N LEU A 71 -9.45 -1.31 5.94
CA LEU A 71 -9.48 -1.95 7.26
C LEU A 71 -8.86 -1.04 8.33
N PRO A 72 -9.42 0.16 8.57
CA PRO A 72 -8.81 1.16 9.45
C PRO A 72 -8.78 0.75 10.93
N ARG A 73 -9.58 -0.27 11.30
CA ARG A 73 -9.64 -0.82 12.67
C ARG A 73 -8.53 -1.83 12.96
N LEU A 74 -7.85 -2.34 11.94
CA LEU A 74 -6.77 -3.32 12.11
C LEU A 74 -5.47 -2.64 12.52
N THR A 75 -4.65 -3.38 13.25
CA THR A 75 -3.31 -2.91 13.60
C THR A 75 -2.41 -2.87 12.37
N ARG A 76 -1.41 -2.00 12.41
CA ARG A 76 -0.40 -1.87 11.34
C ARG A 76 0.27 -3.20 11.00
N MET A 77 0.52 -4.05 12.01
CA MET A 77 1.13 -5.36 11.79
C MET A 77 0.19 -6.33 11.08
N GLN A 78 -1.11 -6.30 11.39
CA GLN A 78 -2.10 -7.10 10.67
C GLN A 78 -2.23 -6.64 9.21
N ILE A 79 -2.26 -5.33 8.97
CA ILE A 79 -2.30 -4.77 7.60
C ILE A 79 -1.02 -5.16 6.83
N ALA A 80 0.15 -5.09 7.48
CA ALA A 80 1.41 -5.54 6.89
C ALA A 80 1.39 -7.04 6.56
N ALA A 81 0.87 -7.88 7.47
CA ALA A 81 0.74 -9.31 7.22
C ALA A 81 -0.18 -9.60 6.03
N ILE A 82 -1.32 -8.90 5.92
CA ILE A 82 -2.22 -9.00 4.76
C ILE A 82 -1.48 -8.60 3.48
N ALA A 83 -0.74 -7.49 3.49
CA ALA A 83 0.03 -7.05 2.33
C ALA A 83 1.13 -8.06 1.93
N VAL A 84 1.81 -8.68 2.90
CA VAL A 84 2.80 -9.74 2.65
C VAL A 84 2.13 -10.96 2.02
N VAL A 85 1.00 -11.41 2.57
CA VAL A 85 0.24 -12.55 2.02
C VAL A 85 -0.22 -12.25 0.59
N ILE A 86 -0.72 -11.05 0.32
CA ILE A 86 -1.10 -10.63 -1.04
C ILE A 86 0.11 -10.63 -1.96
N ALA A 87 1.25 -10.08 -1.54
CA ALA A 87 2.47 -10.03 -2.34
C ALA A 87 2.99 -11.43 -2.68
N ILE A 88 2.99 -12.33 -1.69
CA ILE A 88 3.35 -13.75 -1.89
C ILE A 88 2.36 -14.40 -2.85
N ALA A 89 1.06 -14.27 -2.63
CA ALA A 89 0.04 -14.86 -3.50
C ALA A 89 0.16 -14.36 -4.95
N VAL A 90 0.41 -13.06 -5.15
CA VAL A 90 0.64 -12.47 -6.48
C VAL A 90 1.90 -13.03 -7.12
N GLU A 91 3.01 -13.15 -6.38
CA GLU A 91 4.26 -13.68 -6.92
C GLU A 91 4.14 -15.18 -7.25
N PHE A 92 3.54 -15.98 -6.38
CA PHE A 92 3.29 -17.40 -6.61
C PHE A 92 2.26 -17.64 -7.72
N SER A 93 1.29 -16.73 -7.91
CA SER A 93 0.36 -16.83 -9.03
C SER A 93 1.11 -16.94 -10.34
N ARG A 94 2.29 -16.28 -10.49
CA ARG A 94 3.13 -16.30 -11.71
C ARG A 94 3.67 -17.68 -12.08
N LEU A 95 3.71 -18.62 -11.13
CA LEU A 95 4.08 -20.01 -11.40
C LEU A 95 2.90 -20.82 -11.94
N VAL A 96 1.67 -20.34 -11.73
CA VAL A 96 0.45 -20.94 -12.26
C VAL A 96 0.25 -20.43 -13.69
N HIS A 97 0.24 -21.37 -14.64
CA HIS A 97 0.02 -21.12 -16.06
C HIS A 97 -1.34 -21.68 -16.45
N THR A 98 -2.36 -20.83 -16.44
CA THR A 98 -3.69 -21.15 -16.94
C THR A 98 -4.03 -20.19 -18.09
N PRO A 99 -4.68 -20.67 -19.17
CA PRO A 99 -4.91 -19.85 -20.37
C PRO A 99 -5.61 -18.52 -20.08
N TRP A 100 -6.58 -18.51 -19.16
CA TRP A 100 -7.30 -17.31 -18.77
C TRP A 100 -6.43 -16.33 -17.96
N LEU A 101 -5.54 -16.84 -17.12
CA LEU A 101 -4.66 -16.02 -16.27
C LEU A 101 -3.52 -15.42 -17.10
N ASP A 102 -2.99 -16.19 -18.04
CA ASP A 102 -1.98 -15.71 -18.97
C ASP A 102 -2.56 -14.67 -19.93
N ALA A 103 -3.79 -14.88 -20.43
CA ALA A 103 -4.51 -13.85 -21.20
C ALA A 103 -4.70 -12.56 -20.38
N PHE A 104 -5.03 -12.67 -19.09
CA PHE A 104 -5.15 -11.52 -18.21
C PHE A 104 -3.79 -10.82 -17.99
N ARG A 105 -2.68 -11.55 -17.85
CA ARG A 105 -1.31 -10.98 -17.73
C ARG A 105 -0.86 -10.20 -18.96
N LEU A 106 -1.39 -10.54 -20.13
CA LEU A 106 -1.12 -9.80 -21.38
C LEU A 106 -1.83 -8.44 -21.42
N THR A 107 -2.87 -8.24 -20.61
CA THR A 107 -3.50 -6.92 -20.48
C THR A 107 -2.61 -5.95 -19.69
N THR A 108 -2.77 -4.65 -19.92
CA THR A 108 -2.06 -3.61 -19.16
C THR A 108 -2.35 -3.71 -17.66
N ALA A 109 -3.59 -4.01 -17.29
CA ALA A 109 -4.00 -4.20 -15.90
C ALA A 109 -3.31 -5.41 -15.27
N GLY A 110 -3.28 -6.56 -15.94
CA GLY A 110 -2.59 -7.75 -15.45
C GLY A 110 -1.07 -7.57 -15.36
N ALA A 111 -0.45 -6.89 -16.33
CA ALA A 111 0.98 -6.56 -16.28
C ALA A 111 1.34 -5.58 -15.14
N LEU A 112 0.39 -4.75 -14.69
CA LEU A 112 0.55 -3.85 -13.54
C LEU A 112 0.31 -4.55 -12.21
N LEU A 113 -0.75 -5.37 -12.13
CA LEU A 113 -1.21 -6.00 -10.89
C LEU A 113 -0.48 -7.31 -10.58
N LEU A 114 -0.40 -8.22 -11.57
CA LEU A 114 0.15 -9.55 -11.39
C LEU A 114 1.60 -9.64 -11.86
N GLY A 115 2.00 -8.83 -12.83
CA GLY A 115 3.30 -8.90 -13.50
C GLY A 115 3.50 -10.20 -14.29
N ARG A 116 4.65 -10.29 -14.99
CA ARG A 116 4.88 -11.32 -16.03
C ARG A 116 5.91 -12.39 -15.66
N ILE A 117 6.88 -12.06 -14.80
CA ILE A 117 8.03 -12.93 -14.52
C ILE A 117 8.16 -13.11 -13.01
N PHE A 118 8.28 -14.36 -12.56
CA PHE A 118 8.60 -14.70 -11.17
C PHE A 118 10.05 -14.32 -10.85
N SER A 119 10.27 -13.68 -9.70
CA SER A 119 11.60 -13.28 -9.24
C SER A 119 11.60 -13.13 -7.71
N LEU A 120 12.46 -13.87 -7.02
CA LEU A 120 12.64 -13.74 -5.56
C LEU A 120 13.02 -12.31 -5.14
N TRP A 121 13.73 -11.58 -6.01
CA TRP A 121 14.02 -10.16 -5.78
C TRP A 121 12.78 -9.26 -5.75
N ASN A 122 11.66 -9.67 -6.38
CA ASN A 122 10.39 -8.95 -6.21
C ASN A 122 9.88 -9.11 -4.79
N LEU A 123 10.04 -10.28 -4.18
CA LEU A 123 9.63 -10.50 -2.79
C LEU A 123 10.42 -9.60 -1.83
N VAL A 124 11.72 -9.44 -2.08
CA VAL A 124 12.55 -8.48 -1.33
C VAL A 124 12.06 -7.05 -1.55
N ALA A 125 11.82 -6.63 -2.80
CA ALA A 125 11.29 -5.30 -3.11
C ALA A 125 9.91 -5.06 -2.46
N TYR A 126 9.04 -6.07 -2.43
CA TYR A 126 7.75 -6.03 -1.77
C TYR A 126 7.90 -5.88 -0.26
N ALA A 127 8.81 -6.63 0.38
CA ALA A 127 9.10 -6.49 1.80
C ALA A 127 9.57 -5.06 2.13
N VAL A 128 10.49 -4.49 1.35
CA VAL A 128 10.95 -3.10 1.53
C VAL A 128 9.81 -2.11 1.34
N GLY A 129 8.94 -2.31 0.34
CA GLY A 129 7.77 -1.46 0.11
C GLY A 129 6.76 -1.50 1.27
N ILE A 130 6.51 -2.67 1.83
CA ILE A 130 5.63 -2.82 3.00
C ILE A 130 6.24 -2.12 4.22
N LEU A 131 7.54 -2.27 4.45
CA LEU A 131 8.25 -1.57 5.53
C LEU A 131 8.17 -0.05 5.35
N LEU A 132 8.33 0.45 4.13
CA LEU A 132 8.17 1.87 3.81
C LEU A 132 6.74 2.34 4.10
N GLY A 133 5.72 1.56 3.71
CA GLY A 133 4.32 1.85 4.03
C GLY A 133 4.06 1.93 5.53
N VAL A 134 4.59 0.98 6.31
CA VAL A 134 4.50 0.98 7.78
C VAL A 134 5.19 2.21 8.37
N TRP A 135 6.35 2.60 7.83
CA TRP A 135 7.07 3.78 8.29
C TRP A 135 6.29 5.07 7.99
N LEU A 136 5.74 5.22 6.79
CA LEU A 136 4.89 6.35 6.41
C LEU A 136 3.67 6.46 7.33
N ASP A 137 2.99 5.33 7.60
CA ASP A 137 1.82 5.30 8.48
C ASP A 137 2.19 5.66 9.93
N ARG A 138 3.37 5.25 10.42
CA ARG A 138 3.90 5.69 11.72
C ARG A 138 4.14 7.19 11.77
N LEU A 139 4.73 7.79 10.72
CA LEU A 139 4.95 9.23 10.65
C LEU A 139 3.64 10.02 10.71
N VAL A 140 2.60 9.54 10.00
CA VAL A 140 1.27 10.15 10.02
C VAL A 140 0.66 10.08 11.43
N ALA A 141 0.75 8.93 12.09
CA ALA A 141 0.25 8.75 13.45
C ALA A 141 0.97 9.69 14.45
N MET A 142 2.30 9.80 14.36
CA MET A 142 3.08 10.70 15.23
C MET A 142 2.74 12.18 14.99
N ARG A 143 2.56 12.59 13.74
CA ARG A 143 2.14 13.97 13.40
C ARG A 143 0.72 14.28 13.86
N GLY A 144 -0.17 13.29 13.89
CA GLY A 144 -1.51 13.42 14.46
C GLY A 144 -1.49 13.69 15.96
N LEU A 145 -0.60 13.02 16.71
CA LEU A 145 -0.42 13.23 18.15
C LEU A 145 0.20 14.59 18.47
N VAL A 146 1.22 15.00 17.72
CA VAL A 146 1.88 16.32 17.90
C VAL A 146 0.94 17.48 17.56
N GLY A 147 0.06 17.32 16.56
CA GLY A 147 -0.95 18.33 16.22
C GLY A 147 -2.01 18.53 17.30
N TRP A 148 -2.29 17.51 18.11
CA TRP A 148 -3.27 17.57 19.22
C TRP A 148 -2.66 18.17 20.49
N ALA A 149 -1.37 17.91 20.75
CA ALA A 149 -0.62 18.54 21.84
C ALA A 149 -0.38 20.05 21.65
N LYS A 150 -0.68 20.59 20.45
CA LYS A 150 -0.59 22.01 20.10
C LYS A 150 -1.95 22.71 20.00
N ALA A 151 -3.06 22.03 20.33
CA ALA A 151 -4.35 22.71 20.41
C ALA A 151 -4.36 23.63 21.66
N PRO A 152 -4.55 24.96 21.50
CA PRO A 152 -4.60 25.90 22.60
C PRO A 152 -5.85 25.75 23.46
#